data_AF-A0A928JQR3-F1
#
_entry.id   AF-A0A928JQR3-F1
#
_cell.length_a   1.000
_cell.length_b   1.000
_cell.length_c   1.000
_cell.angle_alpha   90.00
_cell.angle_beta   90.00
_cell.angle_gamma   90.00
#
_symmetry.space_group_name_H-M   'P 1'
#
loop_
_entity.id
_entity.type
_entity.pdbx_description
1 polymer ?
#
loop_
_entity_poly.entity_id
_entity_poly.type
_entity_poly.pdbx_seq_one_letter_code
_entity_poly.pdbx_strand_id
1 'polypeptide(L)'
;MREVTKINSRWLFCEGDLKVNRPFTKGPVYSQSKTERKLQGPAAYNYYDNPEGWGAGTKELTNVGWQWVDLPHDYIITKTPVKTASESTGFFEYTNGWYRKHFKLEESDKDKRITILFEGISTHATVY
;
A
#
# COMPACT_ATOMS: atom_id res chain seq x y z
N MET A 1 13.93 25.86 -9.95
CA MET A 1 12.98 26.07 -8.82
C MET A 1 12.38 24.71 -8.48
N ARG A 2 12.16 24.40 -7.19
CA ARG A 2 11.55 23.12 -6.78
C ARG A 2 10.04 23.20 -6.97
N GLU A 3 9.47 22.22 -7.66
CA GLU A 3 8.02 22.01 -7.74
C GLU A 3 7.56 21.13 -6.58
N VAL A 4 6.40 21.45 -6.01
CA VAL A 4 5.79 20.68 -4.93
C VAL A 4 4.31 20.46 -5.26
N THR A 5 3.93 19.20 -5.39
CA THR A 5 2.58 18.79 -5.75
C THR A 5 2.03 17.86 -4.68
N LYS A 6 0.79 18.12 -4.23
CA LYS A 6 0.09 17.26 -3.28
C LYS A 6 -0.45 16.03 -4.00
N ILE A 7 -0.14 14.85 -3.48
CA ILE A 7 -0.59 13.57 -4.04
C ILE A 7 -1.51 12.82 -3.06
N ASN A 8 -2.36 13.56 -2.35
CA ASN A 8 -3.16 13.01 -1.25
C ASN A 8 -4.40 12.24 -1.71
N SER A 9 -4.95 12.54 -2.90
CA SER A 9 -6.21 11.95 -3.32
C SER A 9 -6.03 10.57 -3.96
N ARG A 10 -7.05 9.71 -3.87
CA ARG A 10 -7.14 8.40 -4.52
C ARG A 10 -5.93 7.51 -4.26
N TRP A 11 -5.70 7.22 -2.98
CA TRP A 11 -4.89 6.10 -2.54
C TRP A 11 -5.75 4.86 -2.42
N LEU A 12 -5.16 3.70 -2.64
CA LEU A 12 -5.76 2.41 -2.33
C LEU A 12 -5.32 2.03 -0.92
N PHE A 13 -6.28 1.77 -0.04
CA PHE A 13 -6.04 1.33 1.32
C PHE A 13 -6.64 -0.06 1.54
N CYS A 14 -5.93 -0.91 2.26
CA CYS A 14 -6.44 -2.18 2.76
C CYS A 14 -5.99 -2.35 4.21
N GLU A 15 -6.94 -2.63 5.10
CA GLU A 15 -6.62 -2.95 6.50
C GLU A 15 -6.12 -4.39 6.62
N GLY A 16 -5.17 -4.62 7.53
CA GLY A 16 -4.64 -5.91 7.89
C GLY A 16 -3.37 -6.28 7.14
N ASP A 17 -2.69 -7.30 7.66
CA ASP A 17 -1.55 -7.91 6.97
C ASP A 17 -2.04 -8.87 5.88
N LEU A 18 -1.68 -8.54 4.64
CA LEU A 18 -1.89 -9.43 3.51
C LEU A 18 -0.81 -10.51 3.54
N LYS A 19 -1.23 -11.77 3.69
CA LYS A 19 -0.32 -12.93 3.73
C LYS A 19 0.39 -13.07 2.39
N VAL A 20 1.71 -12.90 2.40
CA VAL A 20 2.57 -13.16 1.24
C VAL A 20 3.40 -14.40 1.52
N ASN A 21 3.15 -15.48 0.77
CA ASN A 21 3.96 -16.68 0.87
C ASN A 21 5.37 -16.39 0.34
N ARG A 22 6.39 -16.70 1.15
CA ARG A 22 7.77 -16.57 0.69
C ARG A 22 8.02 -17.56 -0.45
N PRO A 23 8.58 -17.12 -1.58
CA PRO A 23 8.94 -18.05 -2.65
C PRO A 23 10.03 -19.01 -2.14
N PHE A 24 9.85 -20.31 -2.42
CA PHE A 24 10.83 -21.35 -2.07
C PHE A 24 11.46 -22.03 -3.29
N THR A 25 10.96 -21.74 -4.50
CA THR A 25 11.50 -22.28 -5.74
C THR A 25 12.52 -21.33 -6.37
N LYS A 26 13.49 -21.89 -7.11
CA LYS A 26 14.61 -21.13 -7.70
C LYS A 26 14.15 -19.96 -8.55
N GLY A 27 13.16 -20.16 -9.43
CA GLY A 27 12.71 -19.13 -10.38
C GLY A 27 12.27 -17.83 -9.68
N PRO A 28 11.20 -17.88 -8.86
CA PRO A 28 10.72 -16.71 -8.12
C PRO A 28 11.77 -16.09 -7.18
N VAL A 29 12.61 -16.90 -6.52
CA VAL A 29 13.69 -16.38 -5.67
C VAL A 29 14.75 -15.64 -6.51
N TYR A 30 15.21 -16.27 -7.59
CA TYR A 30 16.24 -15.71 -8.47
C TYR A 30 15.78 -14.43 -9.15
N SER A 31 14.55 -14.43 -9.72
CA SER A 31 13.98 -13.25 -10.38
C SER A 31 13.87 -12.05 -9.44
N GLN A 32 13.46 -12.30 -8.19
CA GLN A 32 13.29 -11.24 -7.19
C GLN A 32 14.60 -10.76 -6.53
N SER A 33 15.72 -11.45 -6.77
CA SER A 33 17.02 -11.12 -6.15
C SER A 33 17.96 -10.33 -7.06
N LYS A 34 17.66 -10.23 -8.36
CA LYS A 34 18.56 -9.63 -9.36
C LYS A 34 18.06 -8.32 -9.94
N THR A 35 16.88 -8.34 -10.55
CA THR A 35 16.44 -7.24 -11.42
C THR A 35 15.42 -6.35 -10.73
N GLU A 36 14.43 -6.94 -10.07
CA GLU A 36 13.38 -6.22 -9.35
C GLU A 36 13.05 -6.95 -8.04
N ARG A 37 12.94 -6.20 -6.95
CA ARG A 37 12.52 -6.74 -5.65
C ARG A 37 11.00 -6.75 -5.56
N LYS A 38 10.45 -7.62 -4.71
CA LYS A 38 9.01 -7.65 -4.35
C LYS A 38 8.08 -7.82 -5.56
N LEU A 39 8.36 -8.80 -6.43
CA LEU A 39 7.48 -9.17 -7.54
C LEU A 39 6.22 -9.97 -7.12
N GLN A 40 6.07 -10.25 -5.81
CA GLN A 40 4.94 -10.96 -5.24
C GLN A 40 4.39 -10.23 -4.01
N GLY A 41 3.06 -10.28 -3.84
CA GLY A 41 2.35 -9.64 -2.73
C GLY A 41 2.02 -8.17 -3.00
N PRO A 42 1.38 -7.47 -2.05
CA PRO A 42 0.85 -6.10 -2.26
C PRO A 42 1.91 -5.04 -2.53
N ALA A 43 3.20 -5.32 -2.28
CA ALA A 43 4.30 -4.46 -2.67
C ALA A 43 4.66 -4.56 -4.17
N ALA A 44 4.19 -5.59 -4.87
CA ALA A 44 4.48 -5.77 -6.28
C ALA A 44 3.70 -4.77 -7.13
N TYR A 45 4.38 -4.11 -8.06
CA TYR A 45 3.75 -3.17 -8.99
C TYR A 45 2.53 -3.79 -9.70
N ASN A 46 2.68 -5.03 -10.18
CA ASN A 46 1.64 -5.78 -10.88
C ASN A 46 0.63 -6.49 -9.95
N TYR A 47 0.67 -6.28 -8.63
CA TYR A 47 -0.30 -6.89 -7.73
C TYR A 47 -1.70 -6.32 -7.99
N TYR A 48 -2.67 -7.22 -8.06
CA TYR A 48 -4.06 -6.87 -8.32
C TYR A 48 -4.72 -6.22 -7.10
N ASP A 49 -4.94 -4.90 -7.18
CA ASP A 49 -5.47 -4.06 -6.11
C ASP A 49 -6.71 -3.26 -6.53
N ASN A 50 -7.38 -3.67 -7.61
CA ASN A 50 -8.60 -2.99 -8.05
C ASN A 50 -9.77 -3.30 -7.09
N PRO A 51 -10.35 -2.30 -6.40
CA PRO A 51 -11.53 -2.48 -5.53
C PRO A 51 -12.77 -3.00 -6.27
N GLU A 52 -12.92 -2.62 -7.54
CA GLU A 52 -14.11 -2.85 -8.36
C GLU A 52 -13.85 -3.91 -9.43
N GLY A 53 -13.08 -4.93 -9.06
CA GLY A 53 -12.66 -5.99 -9.96
C GLY A 53 -13.79 -6.87 -10.50
N TRP A 54 -14.40 -6.53 -11.63
CA TRP A 54 -15.48 -7.32 -12.25
C TRP A 54 -15.03 -8.60 -12.99
N GLY A 55 -13.75 -8.98 -12.92
CA GLY A 55 -13.23 -10.21 -13.55
C GLY A 55 -13.07 -10.15 -15.09
N ALA A 56 -13.46 -9.06 -15.74
CA ALA A 56 -13.27 -8.86 -17.17
C ALA A 56 -11.83 -8.37 -17.48
N GLY A 57 -10.87 -9.28 -17.43
CA GLY A 57 -9.46 -9.04 -17.81
C GLY A 57 -8.42 -9.40 -16.75
N THR A 58 -8.85 -9.81 -15.55
CA THR A 58 -7.99 -10.13 -14.42
C THR A 58 -8.02 -11.64 -14.18
N LYS A 59 -6.86 -12.30 -14.20
CA LYS A 59 -6.80 -13.78 -14.08
C LYS A 59 -7.15 -14.31 -12.68
N GLU A 60 -7.14 -13.44 -11.67
CA GLU A 60 -7.44 -13.80 -10.27
C GLU A 60 -8.44 -12.80 -9.68
N LEU A 61 -9.56 -13.31 -9.18
CA LEU A 61 -10.48 -12.54 -8.34
C LEU A 61 -9.98 -12.63 -6.90
N THR A 62 -9.83 -11.47 -6.25
CA THR A 62 -9.36 -11.39 -4.87
C THR A 62 -10.49 -10.90 -3.96
N ASN A 63 -10.58 -11.46 -2.75
CA ASN A 63 -11.48 -10.95 -1.71
C ASN A 63 -10.82 -9.85 -0.86
N VAL A 64 -9.63 -9.38 -1.27
CA VAL A 64 -8.94 -8.29 -0.59
C VAL A 64 -9.69 -6.99 -0.86
N GLY A 65 -10.34 -6.46 0.18
CA GLY A 65 -11.16 -5.24 0.12
C GLY A 65 -10.32 -3.98 0.09
N TRP A 66 -9.62 -3.73 -1.01
CA TRP A 66 -9.03 -2.42 -1.27
C TRP A 66 -10.12 -1.36 -1.35
N GLN A 67 -9.86 -0.18 -0.81
CA GLN A 67 -10.77 0.96 -0.85
C GLN A 67 -10.03 2.23 -1.27
N TRP A 68 -10.73 3.09 -1.99
CA TRP A 68 -10.20 4.42 -2.33
C TRP A 68 -10.31 5.35 -1.13
N VAL A 69 -9.19 5.94 -0.72
CA VAL A 69 -9.12 6.90 0.38
C VAL A 69 -8.30 8.13 -0.04
N ASP A 70 -8.58 9.25 0.61
CA ASP A 70 -7.79 10.48 0.49
C ASP A 70 -7.00 10.70 1.78
N LEU A 71 -5.76 11.19 1.66
CA LEU A 71 -4.88 11.50 2.79
C LEU A 71 -5.09 12.94 3.31
N PRO A 72 -4.91 13.20 4.62
CA PRO A 72 -4.52 12.24 5.67
C PRO A 72 -5.66 11.28 6.01
N HIS A 73 -5.30 10.02 6.26
CA HIS A 73 -6.27 8.96 6.57
C HIS A 73 -5.89 8.26 7.88
N ASP A 74 -6.81 8.29 8.83
CA ASP A 74 -6.76 7.47 10.04
C ASP A 74 -7.84 6.40 9.92
N TYR A 75 -7.43 5.15 9.72
CA TYR A 75 -8.37 4.04 9.61
C TYR A 75 -8.76 3.47 10.98
N ILE A 76 -7.98 3.73 12.03
CA ILE A 76 -8.25 3.21 13.37
C ILE A 76 -9.51 3.83 13.95
N ILE A 77 -9.77 5.11 13.64
CA ILE A 77 -10.95 5.84 14.13
C ILE A 77 -12.29 5.24 13.67
N THR A 78 -12.27 4.40 12.62
CA THR A 78 -13.47 3.71 12.13
C THR A 78 -13.83 2.47 12.93
N LYS A 79 -12.92 1.99 13.80
CA LYS A 79 -13.13 0.80 14.61
C LYS A 79 -13.98 1.09 15.84
N THR A 80 -14.53 0.04 16.43
CA THR A 80 -15.20 0.11 17.74
C THR A 80 -14.18 -0.14 18.85
N PRO A 81 -14.07 0.75 19.86
CA PRO A 81 -13.22 0.50 21.02
C PRO A 81 -13.65 -0.76 21.80
N VAL A 82 -12.69 -1.53 22.29
CA VAL A 82 -12.93 -2.77 23.04
C VAL A 82 -12.22 -2.72 24.38
N LYS A 83 -12.88 -3.20 25.44
CA LYS A 83 -12.36 -3.17 26.82
C LYS A 83 -11.05 -3.95 27.01
N THR A 84 -10.75 -4.86 26.09
CA THR A 84 -9.54 -5.69 26.10
C THR A 84 -8.31 -4.96 25.53
N ALA A 85 -8.51 -3.89 24.76
CA ALA A 85 -7.42 -3.06 24.25
C ALA A 85 -6.88 -2.12 25.35
N SER A 86 -5.68 -1.59 25.11
CA SER A 86 -5.00 -0.70 26.06
C SER A 86 -5.76 0.61 26.25
N GLU A 87 -5.84 1.09 27.49
CA GLU A 87 -6.37 2.43 27.79
C GLU A 87 -5.54 3.53 27.11
N SER A 88 -4.21 3.33 27.00
CA SER A 88 -3.30 4.29 26.36
C SER A 88 -3.55 4.49 24.86
N THR A 89 -4.23 3.54 24.21
CA THR A 89 -4.63 3.63 22.81
C THR A 89 -6.08 4.07 22.64
N GLY A 90 -6.74 4.53 23.72
CA GLY A 90 -8.16 4.87 23.73
C GLY A 90 -9.06 3.64 23.57
N PHE A 91 -8.59 2.46 23.97
CA PHE A 91 -9.27 1.17 23.77
C PHE A 91 -9.44 0.75 22.30
N PHE A 92 -8.71 1.37 21.38
CA PHE A 92 -8.68 0.94 19.98
C PHE A 92 -7.62 -0.15 19.75
N GLU A 93 -7.96 -1.16 18.96
CA GLU A 93 -7.03 -2.17 18.48
C GLU A 93 -6.30 -1.69 17.22
N TYR A 94 -4.97 -1.68 17.30
CA TYR A 94 -4.10 -1.31 16.19
C TYR A 94 -3.78 -2.55 15.35
N THR A 95 -3.97 -2.43 14.06
CA THR A 95 -3.61 -3.45 13.06
C THR A 95 -2.59 -2.86 12.11
N ASN A 96 -2.01 -3.68 11.23
CA ASN A 96 -1.25 -3.15 10.09
C ASN A 96 -2.21 -2.71 8.97
N GLY A 97 -1.70 -1.92 8.03
CA GLY A 97 -2.46 -1.51 6.86
C GLY A 97 -1.55 -1.25 5.66
N TRP A 98 -2.09 -1.45 4.48
CA TRP A 98 -1.40 -1.21 3.21
C TRP A 98 -1.97 0.03 2.54
N TYR A 99 -1.08 0.89 2.06
CA TYR A 99 -1.40 2.04 1.22
C TYR A 99 -0.67 1.89 -0.12
N ARG A 100 -1.39 2.04 -1.23
CA ARG A 100 -0.83 2.00 -2.58
C ARG A 100 -1.25 3.23 -3.37
N LYS A 101 -0.30 3.76 -4.14
CA LYS A 101 -0.53 4.86 -5.07
C LYS A 101 0.11 4.52 -6.41
N HIS A 102 -0.71 4.54 -7.44
CA HIS A 102 -0.25 4.52 -8.83
C HIS A 102 -0.26 5.96 -9.35
N PHE A 103 0.87 6.41 -9.89
CA PHE A 103 0.99 7.70 -10.55
C PHE A 103 1.93 7.57 -11.75
N LYS A 104 1.79 8.48 -12.70
CA LYS A 104 2.62 8.53 -13.89
C LYS A 104 3.51 9.76 -13.82
N LEU A 105 4.70 9.64 -14.37
CA LEU A 105 5.61 10.75 -14.60
C LEU A 105 5.52 11.11 -16.07
N GLU A 106 5.53 12.39 -16.35
CA GLU A 106 5.50 12.89 -17.73
C GLU A 106 6.93 12.91 -18.30
N GLU A 107 7.07 12.94 -19.63
CA GLU A 107 8.41 13.02 -20.26
C GLU A 107 9.18 14.26 -19.79
N SER A 108 8.47 15.33 -19.41
CA SER A 108 9.07 16.54 -18.83
C SER A 108 9.76 16.31 -17.49
N ASP A 109 9.52 15.19 -16.81
CA ASP A 109 10.15 14.85 -15.53
C ASP A 109 11.41 14.00 -15.68
N LYS A 110 11.75 13.64 -16.91
CA LYS A 110 12.98 12.93 -17.22
C LYS A 110 14.20 13.69 -16.71
N ASP A 111 15.16 12.93 -16.18
CA ASP A 111 16.39 13.41 -15.59
C ASP A 111 16.22 14.34 -14.36
N LYS A 112 14.99 14.54 -13.86
CA LYS A 112 14.74 15.25 -12.60
C LYS A 112 14.89 14.32 -11.40
N ARG A 113 15.24 14.91 -10.26
CA ARG A 113 15.16 14.24 -8.96
C ARG A 113 13.74 14.32 -8.41
N ILE A 114 13.13 13.16 -8.23
CA ILE A 114 11.78 13.03 -7.69
C ILE A 114 11.88 12.60 -6.22
N THR A 115 11.00 13.13 -5.37
CA THR A 115 10.97 12.79 -3.96
C THR A 115 9.53 12.77 -3.48
N ILE A 116 9.14 11.67 -2.83
CA ILE A 116 7.87 11.56 -2.13
C ILE A 116 8.13 11.93 -0.67
N LEU A 117 7.40 12.92 -0.17
CA LEU A 117 7.51 13.39 1.20
C LEU A 117 6.27 12.95 1.97
N PHE A 118 6.48 12.30 3.11
CA PHE A 118 5.44 12.03 4.09
C PHE A 118 5.68 12.94 5.29
N GLU A 119 4.69 13.76 5.65
CA GLU A 119 4.78 14.65 6.82
C GLU A 119 4.79 13.83 8.13
N GLY A 120 4.07 12.71 8.16
CA GLY A 120 4.09 11.75 9.24
C GLY A 120 3.38 10.45 8.87
N ILE A 121 3.90 9.32 9.35
CA ILE A 121 3.23 8.02 9.30
C ILE A 121 3.31 7.42 10.71
N SER A 122 2.17 7.04 11.26
CA SER A 122 2.10 6.40 12.58
C SER A 122 2.00 4.88 12.44
N THR A 123 2.93 4.08 12.94
CA THR A 123 4.26 4.42 13.50
C THR A 123 5.38 3.70 12.75
N HIS A 124 5.25 2.39 12.53
CA HIS A 124 6.22 1.61 11.77
C HIS A 124 5.83 1.57 10.29
N ALA A 125 6.58 2.29 9.47
CA ALA A 125 6.34 2.35 8.02
C ALA A 125 7.45 1.62 7.25
N THR A 126 7.04 0.89 6.21
CA THR A 126 7.96 0.38 5.18
C THR A 126 7.49 0.89 3.82
N VAL A 127 8.38 1.56 3.09
CA VAL A 127 8.11 2.05 1.74
C VAL A 127 8.85 1.16 0.74
N TYR A 128 8.16 0.74 -0.32
CA TYR A 128 8.67 -0.21 -1.31
C TYR A 128 9.15 0.45 -2.59
#